data_AF-T1UCT3-F1
#
_entry.id   AF-T1UCT3-F1
#
_cell.length_a   1.000
_cell.length_b   1.000
_cell.length_c   1.000
_cell.angle_alpha   90.00
_cell.angle_beta   90.00
_cell.angle_gamma   90.00
#
_symmetry.space_group_name_H-M   'P 1'
#
loop_
_entity.id
_entity.type
_entity.pdbx_description
1 polymer ?
#
loop_
_entity_poly.entity_id
_entity_poly.type
_entity_poly.pdbx_seq_one_letter_code
_entity_poly.pdbx_strand_id
1 'polypeptide(L)'
;MIPHYKSDDESLPIYTASGNKPCSLWTAQSYTEVSLIRDRSQSKMIPRHLKELIKNSTDIREKFSVFVAPNTHDDAKEYAKFAPFKDNINIRYYAINDFIKKVENSAELLQLNDGLKA
;
A
#
# COMPACT_ATOMS: atom_id res chain seq x y z
N MET A 1 6.12 -8.24 -10.19
CA MET A 1 4.80 -7.83 -9.68
C MET A 1 3.83 -9.00 -9.80
N ILE A 2 3.06 -9.30 -8.76
CA ILE A 2 2.01 -10.31 -8.72
C ILE A 2 0.69 -9.59 -8.41
N PRO A 3 -0.21 -9.39 -9.40
CA PRO A 3 -1.52 -8.81 -9.14
C PRO A 3 -2.43 -9.81 -8.40
N HIS A 4 -3.28 -9.30 -7.49
CA HIS A 4 -4.32 -10.12 -6.85
C HIS A 4 -5.72 -9.86 -7.43
N TYR A 5 -5.83 -9.00 -8.43
CA TYR A 5 -7.01 -8.82 -9.25
C TYR A 5 -7.03 -9.82 -10.42
N LYS A 6 -8.22 -10.17 -10.91
CA LYS A 6 -8.35 -10.98 -12.13
C LYS A 6 -8.24 -10.08 -13.36
N SER A 7 -7.59 -10.60 -14.39
CA SER A 7 -7.55 -9.99 -15.72
C SER A 7 -8.13 -10.95 -16.76
N ASP A 8 -8.61 -10.41 -17.88
CA ASP A 8 -8.98 -11.19 -19.07
C ASP A 8 -7.75 -11.59 -19.91
N ASP A 9 -8.00 -12.16 -21.09
CA ASP A 9 -6.98 -12.57 -22.05
C ASP A 9 -6.23 -11.40 -22.70
N GLU A 10 -6.81 -10.20 -22.68
CA GLU A 10 -6.18 -8.94 -23.11
C GLU A 10 -5.44 -8.22 -21.97
N SER A 11 -5.34 -8.86 -20.78
CA SER A 11 -4.71 -8.32 -19.57
C SER A 11 -5.45 -7.12 -18.95
N LEU A 12 -6.72 -6.91 -19.29
CA LEU A 12 -7.55 -5.87 -18.69
C LEU A 12 -8.12 -6.33 -17.35
N PRO A 13 -8.11 -5.50 -16.29
CA PRO A 13 -8.63 -5.87 -14.98
C PRO A 13 -10.17 -5.97 -15.02
N ILE A 14 -10.69 -7.15 -14.68
CA ILE A 14 -12.13 -7.46 -14.72
C ILE A 14 -12.78 -7.55 -13.33
N TYR A 15 -11.98 -7.73 -12.26
CA TYR A 15 -12.48 -7.79 -10.89
C TYR A 15 -11.52 -7.12 -9.90
N THR A 16 -12.05 -6.59 -8.81
CA THR A 16 -11.22 -6.12 -7.69
C THR A 16 -10.51 -7.29 -6.98
N ALA A 17 -9.40 -7.00 -6.31
CA ALA A 17 -8.75 -7.98 -5.44
C ALA A 17 -9.74 -8.45 -4.35
N SER A 18 -9.64 -9.71 -3.94
CA SER A 18 -10.45 -10.25 -2.85
C SER A 18 -10.22 -9.42 -1.58
N GLY A 19 -11.27 -9.16 -0.79
CA GLY A 19 -11.24 -8.21 0.35
C GLY A 19 -10.35 -8.60 1.54
N ASN A 20 -9.51 -9.63 1.40
CA ASN A 20 -8.47 -10.04 2.32
C ASN A 20 -7.07 -10.00 1.68
N LYS A 21 -6.93 -9.42 0.50
CA LYS A 21 -5.67 -9.33 -0.24
C LYS A 21 -5.42 -7.89 -0.69
N PRO A 22 -4.17 -7.42 -0.67
CA PRO A 22 -3.82 -6.15 -1.27
C PRO A 22 -4.01 -6.21 -2.79
N CYS A 23 -4.14 -5.05 -3.44
CA CYS A 23 -4.35 -4.98 -4.89
C CYS A 23 -3.23 -5.69 -5.68
N SER A 24 -1.97 -5.50 -5.27
CA SER A 24 -0.83 -6.23 -5.83
C SER A 24 0.29 -6.41 -4.81
N LEU A 25 1.09 -7.46 -5.03
CA LEU A 25 2.38 -7.69 -4.39
C LEU A 25 3.48 -7.34 -5.37
N TRP A 26 4.41 -6.47 -5.00
CA TRP A 26 5.50 -6.09 -5.90
C TRP A 26 6.76 -6.91 -5.68
N THR A 27 7.19 -6.99 -4.42
CA THR A 27 8.32 -7.79 -3.96
C THR A 27 7.93 -8.48 -2.65
N ALA A 28 8.74 -9.42 -2.14
CA ALA A 28 8.51 -10.03 -0.83
C ALA A 28 8.50 -9.02 0.36
N GLN A 29 8.83 -7.74 0.10
CA GLN A 29 9.06 -6.68 1.08
C GLN A 29 8.07 -5.51 0.97
N SER A 30 7.40 -5.36 -0.17
CA SER A 30 6.57 -4.18 -0.46
C SER A 30 5.21 -4.51 -1.06
N TYR A 31 4.19 -3.86 -0.50
CA TYR A 31 2.78 -4.08 -0.84
C TYR A 31 2.14 -2.79 -1.31
N THR A 32 1.21 -2.89 -2.26
CA THR A 32 0.47 -1.72 -2.73
C THR A 32 -1.03 -1.95 -2.56
N GLU A 33 -1.63 -1.07 -1.78
CA GLU A 33 -3.06 -0.98 -1.53
C GLU A 33 -3.60 0.23 -2.28
N VAL A 34 -4.61 0.02 -3.13
CA VAL A 34 -5.26 1.10 -3.88
C VAL A 34 -6.73 1.10 -3.51
N SER A 35 -7.27 2.28 -3.19
CA SER A 35 -8.67 2.42 -2.81
C SER A 35 -9.30 3.66 -3.42
N LEU A 36 -10.56 3.54 -3.85
CA LEU A 36 -11.40 4.69 -4.26
C LEU A 36 -12.19 5.28 -3.09
N ILE A 37 -12.21 4.62 -1.93
CA ILE A 37 -12.86 5.10 -0.72
C ILE A 37 -12.18 6.40 -0.28
N ARG A 38 -12.96 7.34 0.25
CA ARG A 38 -12.51 8.69 0.62
C ARG A 38 -12.79 9.10 2.06
N ASP A 39 -13.38 8.19 2.84
CA ASP A 39 -13.87 8.44 4.18
C ASP A 39 -13.06 7.67 5.25
N ARG A 40 -13.48 7.81 6.52
CA ARG A 40 -12.86 7.17 7.68
C ARG A 40 -12.68 5.66 7.58
N SER A 41 -13.38 4.96 6.68
CA SER A 41 -13.24 3.51 6.53
C SER A 41 -11.86 3.10 5.96
N GLN A 42 -11.12 4.02 5.33
CA GLN A 42 -9.73 3.80 4.92
C GLN A 42 -8.83 3.32 6.08
N SER A 43 -9.02 3.88 7.29
CA SER A 43 -8.22 3.52 8.48
C SER A 43 -8.43 2.07 8.95
N LYS A 44 -9.51 1.42 8.50
CA LYS A 44 -9.79 0.01 8.80
C LYS A 44 -9.26 -0.95 7.72
N MET A 45 -9.08 -0.48 6.49
CA MET A 45 -8.56 -1.28 5.39
C MET A 45 -7.05 -1.51 5.53
N ILE A 46 -6.29 -0.43 5.72
CA ILE A 46 -4.83 -0.45 5.79
C ILE A 46 -4.32 -1.48 6.84
N PRO A 47 -4.81 -1.49 8.10
CA PRO A 47 -4.36 -2.46 9.12
C PRO A 47 -4.71 -3.91 8.79
N ARG A 48 -5.86 -4.16 8.14
CA ARG A 48 -6.40 -5.52 8.01
C ARG A 48 -5.55 -6.35 7.06
N HIS A 49 -5.19 -5.80 5.90
CA HIS A 49 -4.34 -6.50 4.94
C HIS A 49 -2.90 -6.60 5.44
N LEU A 50 -2.38 -5.57 6.10
CA LEU A 50 -1.00 -5.55 6.57
C LEU A 50 -0.72 -6.56 7.70
N LYS A 51 -1.66 -6.74 8.64
CA LYS A 51 -1.50 -7.67 9.75
C LYS A 51 -1.37 -9.12 9.32
N GLU A 52 -2.18 -9.56 8.36
CA GLU A 52 -2.10 -10.93 7.84
C GLU A 52 -0.76 -11.17 7.12
N LEU A 53 -0.24 -10.16 6.44
CA LEU A 53 1.02 -10.27 5.70
C LEU A 53 2.25 -10.24 6.62
N ILE A 54 2.25 -9.38 7.65
CA ILE A 54 3.31 -9.35 8.67
C ILE A 54 3.38 -10.69 9.40
N LYS A 55 2.24 -11.24 9.82
CA LYS A 55 2.16 -12.50 10.56
C LYS A 55 2.74 -13.69 9.78
N ASN A 56 2.61 -13.67 8.46
CA ASN A 56 3.02 -14.79 7.59
C ASN A 56 4.41 -14.63 6.97
N SER A 57 5.12 -13.53 7.24
CA SER A 57 6.41 -13.23 6.59
C SER A 57 7.58 -13.46 7.54
N THR A 58 8.47 -14.39 7.19
CA THR A 58 9.75 -14.67 7.89
C THR A 58 10.88 -13.71 7.50
N ASP A 59 10.62 -12.78 6.58
CA ASP A 59 11.60 -11.83 6.07
C ASP A 59 11.89 -10.74 7.11
N ILE A 60 13.17 -10.53 7.42
CA ILE A 60 13.66 -9.54 8.40
C ILE A 60 13.96 -8.17 7.77
N ARG A 61 13.91 -8.07 6.44
CA ARG A 61 14.14 -6.81 5.72
C ARG A 61 13.02 -5.81 5.99
N GLU A 62 13.33 -4.53 5.78
CA GLU A 62 12.38 -3.43 5.95
C GLU A 62 11.12 -3.68 5.10
N LYS A 63 9.96 -3.71 5.77
CA LYS A 63 8.66 -3.87 5.12
C LYS A 63 8.00 -2.52 5.01
N PHE A 64 7.49 -2.22 3.82
CA PHE A 64 6.70 -1.02 3.62
C PHE A 64 5.44 -1.31 2.79
N SER A 65 4.45 -0.45 2.98
CA SER A 65 3.20 -0.47 2.23
C SER A 65 2.97 0.88 1.61
N VAL A 66 2.51 0.86 0.36
CA VAL A 66 2.09 2.05 -0.38
C VAL A 66 0.57 2.04 -0.45
N PHE A 67 -0.05 3.03 0.17
CA PHE A 67 -1.49 3.26 0.12
C PHE A 67 -1.79 4.42 -0.83
N VAL A 68 -2.56 4.15 -1.90
CA VAL A 68 -2.93 5.17 -2.88
C VAL A 68 -4.44 5.35 -2.89
N ALA A 69 -4.91 6.58 -2.77
CA ALA A 69 -6.33 6.92 -2.83
C ALA A 69 -6.56 8.31 -3.47
N PRO A 70 -7.79 8.66 -3.91
CA PRO A 70 -8.08 10.01 -4.40
C PRO A 70 -7.75 11.10 -3.37
N ASN A 71 -8.04 10.81 -2.09
CA ASN A 71 -7.61 11.58 -0.92
C ASN A 71 -7.35 10.60 0.23
N THR A 72 -6.55 11.00 1.22
CA THR A 72 -6.32 10.21 2.42
C THR A 72 -6.99 10.90 3.61
N HIS A 73 -7.91 10.19 4.27
CA HIS A 73 -8.57 10.66 5.48
C HIS A 73 -7.56 10.75 6.65
N ASP A 74 -7.77 11.69 7.57
CA ASP A 74 -6.80 11.96 8.64
C ASP A 74 -6.59 10.75 9.57
N ASP A 75 -7.63 10.01 9.94
CA ASP A 75 -7.51 8.72 10.66
C ASP A 75 -6.55 7.74 9.97
N ALA A 76 -6.55 7.68 8.63
CA ALA A 76 -5.66 6.79 7.89
C ALA A 76 -4.21 7.31 7.91
N LYS A 77 -4.02 8.64 7.87
CA LYS A 77 -2.69 9.26 8.04
C LYS A 77 -2.16 9.04 9.46
N GLU A 78 -3.00 9.17 10.47
CA GLU A 78 -2.65 8.94 11.87
C GLU A 78 -2.25 7.48 12.09
N TYR A 79 -3.04 6.53 11.57
CA TYR A 79 -2.67 5.12 11.59
C TYR A 79 -1.33 4.87 10.89
N ALA A 80 -1.12 5.45 9.70
CA ALA A 80 0.14 5.31 8.97
C ALA A 80 1.36 5.85 9.75
N LYS A 81 1.20 6.94 10.50
CA LYS A 81 2.24 7.49 11.39
C LYS A 81 2.49 6.61 12.62
N PHE A 82 1.48 5.90 13.11
CA PHE A 82 1.60 5.04 14.29
C PHE A 82 2.10 3.63 13.96
N ALA A 83 1.87 3.15 12.75
CA ALA A 83 2.23 1.79 12.31
C ALA A 83 3.71 1.40 12.47
N PRO A 84 4.71 2.29 12.26
CA PRO A 84 6.11 1.96 12.51
C PRO A 84 6.38 1.58 13.98
N PHE A 85 5.71 2.24 14.92
CA PHE A 85 5.89 2.00 16.36
C PHE A 85 5.17 0.74 16.85
N LYS A 86 4.00 0.46 16.28
CA LYS A 86 3.15 -0.66 16.71
C LYS A 86 3.47 -1.96 16.00
N ASP A 87 3.61 -1.90 14.69
CA ASP A 87 3.59 -3.05 13.78
C ASP A 87 4.93 -3.20 13.00
N ASN A 88 5.92 -2.34 13.27
CA ASN A 88 7.22 -2.28 12.58
C ASN A 88 7.10 -2.26 11.05
N ILE A 89 6.16 -1.45 10.55
CA ILE A 89 5.91 -1.31 9.12
C ILE A 89 5.80 0.15 8.73
N ASN A 90 6.47 0.50 7.63
CA ASN A 90 6.40 1.85 7.07
C ASN A 90 5.22 1.95 6.10
N ILE A 91 4.27 2.84 6.38
CA ILE A 91 3.10 3.05 5.52
C ILE A 91 3.23 4.40 4.84
N ARG A 92 3.44 4.37 3.53
CA ARG A 92 3.51 5.53 2.64
C ARG A 92 2.13 5.75 2.04
N TYR A 93 1.51 6.87 2.31
CA TYR A 93 0.21 7.21 1.73
C TYR A 93 0.38 8.32 0.70
N TYR A 94 -0.32 8.20 -0.42
CA TYR A 94 -0.32 9.18 -1.49
C TYR A 94 -1.75 9.46 -1.95
N ALA A 95 -2.04 10.75 -2.17
CA ALA A 95 -3.13 11.10 -3.06
C ALA A 95 -2.75 10.68 -4.49
N ILE A 96 -3.72 10.31 -5.32
CA ILE A 96 -3.44 9.75 -6.66
C ILE A 96 -2.54 10.66 -7.51
N ASN A 97 -2.73 11.97 -7.46
CA ASN A 97 -1.90 12.93 -8.20
C ASN A 97 -0.46 13.01 -7.67
N ASP A 98 -0.28 12.88 -6.36
CA ASP A 98 1.05 12.88 -5.74
C ASP A 98 1.78 11.57 -6.00
N PHE A 99 1.03 10.46 -6.04
CA PHE A 99 1.54 9.15 -6.42
C PHE A 99 2.07 9.17 -7.86
N ILE A 100 1.28 9.68 -8.82
CA ILE A 100 1.70 9.79 -10.23
C ILE A 100 3.01 10.57 -10.33
N LYS A 101 3.06 11.77 -9.74
CA LYS A 101 4.29 12.60 -9.72
C LYS A 101 5.47 11.85 -9.11
N LYS A 102 5.25 11.16 -7.99
CA LYS A 102 6.33 10.43 -7.31
C LYS A 102 6.85 9.29 -8.18
N VAL A 103 5.96 8.52 -8.82
CA VAL A 103 6.33 7.40 -9.70
C VAL A 103 7.05 7.90 -10.95
N GLU A 104 6.58 8.97 -11.58
CA GLU A 104 7.23 9.57 -12.76
C GLU A 104 8.67 10.03 -12.47
N ASN A 105 8.96 10.41 -11.23
CA ASN A 105 10.30 10.82 -10.78
C ASN A 105 11.09 9.70 -10.07
N SER A 106 10.57 8.47 -10.06
CA SER A 106 11.25 7.33 -9.41
C SER A 106 11.82 6.37 -10.45
N ALA A 107 13.09 6.03 -10.30
CA ALA A 107 13.72 4.96 -11.11
C ALA A 107 13.42 3.57 -10.55
N GLU A 108 13.22 3.48 -9.22
CA GLU A 108 12.97 2.22 -8.52
C GLU A 108 11.81 2.37 -7.53
N LEU A 109 11.05 1.29 -7.32
CA LEU A 109 9.94 1.29 -6.36
C LEU A 109 10.35 1.49 -4.91
N LEU A 110 11.58 1.13 -4.56
CA LEU A 110 12.14 1.40 -3.23
C LEU A 110 12.09 2.90 -2.91
N GLN A 111 12.16 3.76 -3.93
CA GLN A 111 12.09 5.20 -3.77
C GLN A 111 10.69 5.69 -3.36
N LEU A 112 9.66 4.85 -3.48
CA LEU A 112 8.34 5.12 -2.88
C LEU A 112 8.36 4.98 -1.36
N ASN A 113 9.34 4.26 -0.79
CA ASN A 113 9.55 4.22 0.64
C ASN A 113 10.43 5.37 1.16
N ASP A 114 10.89 6.27 0.30
CA ASP A 114 11.68 7.42 0.74
C ASP A 114 10.80 8.33 1.61
N GLY A 115 10.99 8.23 2.92
CA GLY A 115 10.62 9.28 3.86
C GLY A 115 11.77 10.23 4.00
N LEU A 116 11.47 11.53 4.18
CA LEU A 116 12.45 12.49 4.67
C LEU A 116 13.19 11.85 5.85
N LYS A 117 14.46 11.51 5.63
CA LYS A 117 15.44 11.53 6.70
C LYS A 117 15.46 13.00 7.15
N ALA A 118 14.76 13.30 8.23
CA ALA A 118 15.13 14.44 9.07
C ALA A 118 16.38 14.02 9.87
#